data_AF-A0A971GMV8-F1
#
_entry.id   AF-A0A971GMV8-F1
#
_cell.length_a   1.000
_cell.length_b   1.000
_cell.length_c   1.000
_cell.angle_alpha   90.00
_cell.angle_beta   90.00
_cell.angle_gamma   90.00
#
_symmetry.space_group_name_H-M   'P 1'
#
loop_
_entity.id
_entity.type
_entity.pdbx_description
1 polymer ?
#
loop_
_entity_poly.entity_id
_entity_poly.type
_entity_poly.pdbx_seq_one_letter_code
_entity_poly.pdbx_strand_id
1 'polypeptide(L)'
;MSIIRAIDAMIKELAEKKIKPEYVIMGKGYFYKWIIEITREGSLTLEPGKKNYKYRHRNIPVIVCESEILEVVPNAKFMVSQH
;
A
#
# COMPACT_ATOMS: atom_id res chain seq x y z
N MET A 1 -6.92 -6.55 -14.04
CA MET A 1 -5.70 -7.01 -13.33
C MET A 1 -5.89 -6.66 -11.86
N SER A 2 -5.73 -7.62 -10.94
CA SER A 2 -5.99 -7.39 -9.50
C SER A 2 -4.86 -6.56 -8.89
N ILE A 3 -5.20 -5.44 -8.26
CA ILE A 3 -4.24 -4.59 -7.55
C ILE A 3 -3.68 -5.31 -6.32
N ILE A 4 -4.50 -6.10 -5.63
CA ILE A 4 -4.07 -6.95 -4.52
C ILE A 4 -2.94 -7.89 -4.97
N ARG A 5 -3.13 -8.60 -6.08
CA ARG A 5 -2.11 -9.52 -6.63
C ARG A 5 -0.85 -8.80 -7.07
N ALA A 6 -0.96 -7.58 -7.61
CA ALA A 6 0.20 -6.78 -7.98
C ALA A 6 1.03 -6.38 -6.76
N ILE A 7 0.38 -5.90 -5.69
CA ILE A 7 1.03 -5.56 -4.41
C ILE A 7 1.69 -6.81 -3.80
N ASP A 8 1.01 -7.95 -3.81
CA ASP A 8 1.54 -9.20 -3.30
C ASP A 8 2.79 -9.68 -4.06
N ALA A 9 2.81 -9.50 -5.39
CA ALA A 9 3.98 -9.80 -6.20
C ALA A 9 5.18 -8.91 -5.84
N MET A 10 4.97 -7.60 -5.69
CA MET A 10 6.03 -6.67 -5.27
C MET A 10 6.56 -7.01 -3.85
N ILE A 11 5.68 -7.38 -2.92
CA ILE A 11 6.08 -7.84 -1.59
C ILE A 11 6.94 -9.11 -1.68
N LYS A 12 6.54 -10.05 -2.54
CA LYS A 12 7.27 -11.31 -2.73
C LYS A 12 8.67 -11.05 -3.31
N GLU A 13 8.79 -10.17 -4.30
CA GLU A 13 10.09 -9.79 -4.87
C GLU A 13 11.03 -9.17 -3.82
N LEU A 14 10.51 -8.35 -2.91
CA LEU A 14 11.29 -7.82 -1.79
C LEU A 14 11.69 -8.91 -0.79
N ALA A 15 10.78 -9.84 -0.50
CA ALA A 15 11.05 -10.97 0.39
C ALA A 15 12.14 -11.90 -0.17
N GLU A 16 12.13 -12.18 -1.49
CA GLU A 16 13.18 -12.94 -2.18
C GLU A 16 14.55 -12.27 -2.05
N LYS A 17 14.59 -10.93 -2.01
CA LYS A 17 15.79 -10.13 -1.77
C LYS A 17 16.15 -9.96 -0.29
N LYS A 18 15.40 -10.59 0.63
CA LYS A 18 15.50 -10.43 2.10
C LYS A 18 15.32 -8.97 2.58
N ILE A 19 14.57 -8.18 1.81
CA ILE A 19 14.26 -6.79 2.12
C ILE A 19 12.85 -6.73 2.71
N LYS A 20 12.70 -6.04 3.84
CA LYS A 20 11.39 -5.87 4.48
C LYS A 20 10.59 -4.75 3.79
N PRO A 21 9.36 -5.02 3.34
CA PRO A 21 8.46 -3.95 2.86
C PRO A 21 8.00 -3.10 4.03
N GLU A 22 8.11 -1.77 3.91
CA GLU A 22 7.69 -0.84 4.96
C GLU A 22 6.39 -0.14 4.62
N TYR A 23 6.21 0.29 3.37
CA TYR A 23 5.00 0.99 2.92
C TYR A 23 4.58 0.52 1.54
N VAL A 24 3.29 0.58 1.27
CA VAL A 24 2.75 0.56 -0.09
C VAL A 24 2.39 1.99 -0.45
N ILE A 25 2.99 2.55 -1.50
CA ILE A 25 2.66 3.88 -2.00
C ILE A 25 1.80 3.70 -3.25
N MET A 26 0.65 4.36 -3.27
CA MET A 26 -0.25 4.27 -4.42
C MET A 26 -0.90 5.62 -4.73
N GLY A 27 -1.13 5.88 -6.01
CA GLY A 27 -1.94 6.99 -6.48
C GLY A 27 -3.41 6.81 -6.17
N LYS A 28 -4.19 7.90 -6.26
CA LYS A 28 -5.65 7.87 -6.06
C LYS A 28 -6.34 6.86 -6.97
N GLY A 29 -5.96 6.79 -8.25
CA GLY A 29 -6.54 5.82 -9.20
C GLY A 29 -6.35 4.36 -8.77
N TYR A 30 -5.15 4.03 -8.29
CA TYR A 30 -4.83 2.69 -7.76
C TYR A 30 -5.50 2.44 -6.41
N PHE A 31 -5.60 3.45 -5.56
CA PHE A 31 -6.29 3.37 -4.27
C PHE A 31 -7.76 2.99 -4.43
N TYR A 32 -8.50 3.61 -5.35
CA TYR A 32 -9.90 3.25 -5.57
C TYR A 32 -10.07 1.82 -6.09
N LYS A 33 -9.17 1.33 -6.93
CA LYS A 33 -9.20 -0.07 -7.38
C LYS A 33 -8.89 -1.02 -6.22
N TRP A 34 -7.87 -0.70 -5.44
CA TRP A 34 -7.47 -1.46 -4.27
C TRP A 34 -8.57 -1.53 -3.20
N ILE A 35 -9.21 -0.40 -2.86
CA ILE A 35 -10.26 -0.36 -1.83
C ILE A 35 -11.49 -1.18 -2.25
N ILE A 36 -11.86 -1.18 -3.53
CA ILE A 36 -12.95 -2.00 -4.05
C ILE A 36 -12.61 -3.48 -3.97
N GLU A 37 -11.37 -3.87 -4.29
CA GLU A 37 -10.95 -5.27 -4.20
C GLU A 37 -10.91 -5.77 -2.75
N ILE A 38 -10.31 -4.99 -1.84
CA ILE A 38 -10.11 -5.42 -0.44
C ILE A 38 -11.42 -5.45 0.37
N THR A 39 -12.38 -4.58 0.02
CA THR A 39 -13.74 -4.61 0.61
C THR A 39 -14.52 -5.83 0.15
N ARG A 40 -14.35 -6.28 -1.11
CA ARG A 40 -14.94 -7.52 -1.61
C ARG A 40 -14.38 -8.77 -0.93
N GLU A 41 -13.11 -8.75 -0.55
CA GLU A 41 -12.46 -9.84 0.21
C GLU A 41 -12.80 -9.82 1.72
N GLY A 42 -13.60 -8.86 2.20
CA GLY A 42 -13.98 -8.77 3.61
C GLY A 42 -12.81 -8.45 4.56
N SER A 43 -11.67 -8.02 4.03
CA SER A 43 -10.42 -7.84 4.78
C SER A 43 -10.20 -6.41 5.30
N LEU A 44 -11.22 -5.55 5.22
CA LEU A 44 -11.12 -4.15 5.58
C LEU A 44 -12.09 -3.78 6.71
N THR A 45 -11.53 -3.43 7.87
CA THR A 45 -12.29 -2.77 8.95
C THR A 45 -12.17 -1.25 8.77
N LEU A 46 -13.22 -0.62 8.24
CA LEU A 46 -13.33 0.84 8.23
C LEU A 46 -13.83 1.29 9.60
N GLU A 47 -12.94 1.86 10.43
CA GLU A 47 -13.36 2.53 11.66
C GLU A 47 -13.99 3.89 11.31
N PRO A 48 -15.31 4.10 11.53
CA PRO A 48 -15.93 5.40 11.29
C PRO A 48 -15.36 6.44 12.26
N GLY A 49 -15.02 7.64 11.77
CA GLY A 49 -14.67 8.79 12.63
C GLY A 49 -13.17 9.01 12.91
N LYS A 50 -12.26 8.14 12.46
CA LYS A 50 -10.81 8.45 12.48
C LYS A 50 -10.42 9.20 11.22
N LYS A 51 -10.08 10.50 11.36
CA LYS A 51 -9.51 11.34 10.28
C LYS A 51 -8.23 10.75 9.66
N ASN A 52 -7.51 9.93 10.42
CA ASN A 52 -6.35 9.19 9.96
C ASN A 52 -6.79 7.78 9.56
N TYR A 53 -7.33 7.64 8.35
CA TYR A 53 -7.51 6.32 7.76
C TYR A 53 -6.13 5.67 7.57
N LYS A 54 -5.69 4.90 8.55
CA LYS A 54 -4.45 4.11 8.46
C LYS A 54 -4.77 2.85 7.65
N TYR A 55 -4.88 3.02 6.34
CA TYR A 55 -5.05 1.90 5.42
C TYR A 55 -3.85 0.96 5.54
N ARG A 56 -4.12 -0.34 5.58
CA ARG A 56 -3.09 -1.38 5.60
C ARG A 56 -3.44 -2.43 4.56
N HIS A 57 -2.43 -2.86 3.83
CA HIS A 57 -2.50 -4.06 3.02
C HIS A 57 -1.78 -5.16 3.79
N ARG A 58 -2.55 -6.14 4.28
CA ARG A 58 -2.10 -7.09 5.31
C ARG A 58 -1.60 -6.32 6.54
N ASN A 59 -0.31 -6.35 6.84
CA ASN A 59 0.31 -5.61 7.95
C ASN A 59 1.13 -4.40 7.50
N ILE A 60 1.17 -4.08 6.20
CA ILE A 60 1.99 -3.01 5.64
C ILE A 60 1.12 -1.75 5.48
N PRO A 61 1.51 -0.60 6.05
CA PRO A 61 0.79 0.66 5.88
C PRO A 61 0.75 1.11 4.41
N VAL A 62 -0.38 1.67 4.01
CA VAL A 62 -0.61 2.23 2.68
C VAL A 62 -0.59 3.76 2.76
N ILE A 63 0.19 4.38 1.87
CA ILE A 63 0.25 5.83 1.67
C ILE A 63 -0.41 6.14 0.32
N VAL A 64 -1.37 7.05 0.33
CA VAL A 64 -2.03 7.54 -0.89
C VAL A 64 -1.41 8.88 -1.26
N CYS A 65 -1.01 9.03 -2.52
CA CYS A 65 -0.43 10.25 -3.06
C CYS A 65 -1.18 10.75 -4.30
N GLU A 66 -0.90 11.98 -4.72
CA GLU A 66 -1.47 12.59 -5.92
C GLU A 66 -0.86 12.05 -7.23
N SER A 67 0.32 11.42 -7.14
CA SER A 67 1.00 10.84 -8.31
C SER A 67 0.37 9.51 -8.72
N GLU A 68 0.31 9.23 -10.01
CA GLU A 68 -0.19 7.95 -10.56
C GLU A 68 0.88 6.85 -10.49
N ILE A 69 1.25 6.46 -9.26
CA ILE A 69 2.26 5.43 -8.98
C ILE A 69 1.66 4.25 -8.22
N LEU A 70 2.31 3.10 -8.29
CA LEU A 70 2.05 1.95 -7.44
C LEU A 70 3.38 1.27 -7.11
N GLU A 71 3.81 1.34 -5.86
CA GLU A 71 5.11 0.84 -5.41
C GLU A 71 5.03 0.25 -4.00
N VAL A 72 5.86 -0.75 -3.73
CA VAL A 72 6.12 -1.24 -2.37
C VAL A 72 7.54 -0.85 -2.02
N VAL A 73 7.68 0.07 -1.06
CA VAL A 73 8.98 0.64 -0.73
C VAL A 73 9.58 -0.02 0.52
N PRO A 74 10.88 -0.34 0.48
CA PRO A 74 11.63 -0.64 1.69
C PRO A 74 12.19 0.65 2.30
N ASN A 75 12.26 0.71 3.63
CA ASN A 75 13.03 1.73 4.35
C ASN A 75 12.68 3.19 3.98
N ALA A 76 11.41 3.59 4.15
CA ALA A 76 10.94 4.93 3.73
C ALA A 76 11.53 6.09 4.57
N LYS A 77 12.25 5.79 5.66
CA LYS A 77 13.02 6.79 6.41
C LYS A 77 14.03 7.55 5.54
N PHE A 78 14.48 6.97 4.42
CA PHE A 78 15.45 7.62 3.51
C PHE A 78 14.79 8.38 2.35
N MET A 79 13.48 8.26 2.14
CA MET A 79 12.78 8.96 1.05
C MET A 79 12.48 10.43 1.38
N VAL A 80 12.57 10.82 2.66
CA VAL A 80 12.19 12.16 3.15
C VAL A 80 13.38 13.09 3.35
N SER A 81 14.62 12.67 3.05
CA SER A 81 15.83 13.49 3.25
C SER A 81 16.51 13.92 1.95
N GLN A 82 15.76 14.46 1.00
CA GLN A 82 16.32 15.34 -0.03
C GLN A 82 15.39 16.52 -0.26
N HIS A 83 15.42 17.49 0.66
CA HIS A 83 15.46 18.92 0.35
C HIS A 83 15.74 19.77 1.60
#